data_AF-A0A811P4M5-F1
#
_entry.id   AF-A0A811P4M5-F1
#
_cell.length_a   1.000
_cell.length_b   1.000
_cell.length_c   1.000
_cell.angle_alpha   90.00
_cell.angle_beta   90.00
_cell.angle_gamma   90.00
#
_symmetry.space_group_name_H-M   'P 1'
#
loop_
_entity.id
_entity.type
_entity.pdbx_description
1 polymer ?
#
loop_
_entity_poly.entity_id
_entity_poly.type
_entity_poly.pdbx_seq_one_letter_code
_entity_poly.pdbx_strand_id
1 'polypeptide(L)'
;MAPNGDAAVVAAAQAAAPAPAAPKKQAARRQSSKPRRISMEGLQRAMSDLALELSRDSKKKAAAAAADAAAKQQQQVPELPAIAEQQQQAEELARCECCGMQEECTAQYVRRVRDRYCGRWVCGLCAAAVNAEAERAAAAGGTRTVEDALAAHMAVCGRFNRVGRANPVLMQTEAMREILRKRCRSNSPRDHGGPAGALARSSSCIPAITKDFN
;
A
#
# COMPACT_ATOMS: atom_id res chain seq x y z
N MET A 1 10.22 -34.40 -62.28
CA MET A 1 9.19 -35.41 -61.98
C MET A 1 8.27 -34.82 -60.92
N ALA A 2 7.18 -34.19 -61.35
CA ALA A 2 5.98 -34.04 -60.51
C ALA A 2 5.37 -35.47 -60.33
N PRO A 3 4.40 -35.76 -59.44
CA PRO A 3 3.35 -34.79 -59.13
C PRO A 3 2.59 -34.90 -57.78
N ASN A 4 1.69 -33.93 -57.60
CA ASN A 4 0.38 -34.00 -56.92
C ASN A 4 0.33 -34.13 -55.39
N GLY A 5 -0.54 -33.41 -54.69
CA GLY A 5 -1.61 -32.53 -55.16
C GLY A 5 -2.63 -32.29 -54.05
N ASP A 6 -3.21 -31.10 -54.08
CA ASP A 6 -4.38 -30.65 -53.34
C ASP A 6 -5.57 -31.61 -53.34
N ALA A 7 -6.32 -31.61 -52.23
CA ALA A 7 -7.77 -31.71 -52.18
C ALA A 7 -8.20 -31.17 -50.80
N ALA A 8 -8.80 -29.98 -50.70
CA ALA A 8 -10.19 -29.64 -51.00
C ALA A 8 -11.22 -30.31 -50.07
N VAL A 9 -12.22 -29.49 -49.71
CA VAL A 9 -13.52 -29.77 -49.05
C VAL A 9 -13.45 -29.99 -47.52
N VAL A 10 -14.32 -29.45 -46.67
CA VAL A 10 -15.74 -29.09 -46.82
C VAL A 10 -16.10 -27.99 -45.80
N ALA A 11 -16.98 -27.07 -46.18
CA ALA A 11 -17.72 -26.22 -45.25
C ALA A 11 -18.73 -27.07 -44.45
N ALA A 12 -18.77 -26.90 -43.13
CA ALA A 12 -19.90 -27.30 -42.31
C ALA A 12 -20.14 -26.23 -41.25
N ALA A 13 -21.23 -25.49 -41.44
CA ALA A 13 -21.83 -24.65 -40.41
C ALA A 13 -22.38 -25.55 -39.29
N GLN A 14 -22.15 -25.16 -38.02
CA GLN A 14 -22.95 -25.67 -36.90
C GLN A 14 -23.03 -24.65 -35.75
N ALA A 15 -24.26 -24.13 -35.63
CA ALA A 15 -25.01 -23.65 -34.48
C ALA A 15 -24.28 -23.32 -33.17
N ALA A 16 -24.47 -22.07 -32.73
CA ALA A 16 -24.23 -21.58 -31.39
C ALA A 16 -25.10 -22.31 -30.35
N ALA A 17 -24.45 -22.85 -29.31
CA ALA A 17 -25.11 -23.38 -28.12
C ALA A 17 -25.56 -22.24 -27.18
N PRO A 18 -26.74 -22.33 -26.55
CA PRO A 18 -27.26 -21.28 -25.67
C PRO A 18 -26.51 -21.21 -24.32
N ALA A 19 -26.31 -19.98 -23.85
CA ALA A 19 -25.67 -19.65 -22.59
C ALA A 19 -26.41 -20.22 -21.36
N PRO A 20 -25.70 -20.66 -20.30
CA PRO A 20 -26.33 -21.11 -19.07
C PRO A 20 -26.95 -19.93 -18.30
N ALA A 21 -28.21 -20.10 -17.91
CA ALA A 21 -29.01 -19.12 -17.19
C ALA A 21 -28.41 -18.78 -15.81
N ALA A 22 -28.31 -17.48 -15.52
CA ALA A 22 -27.83 -16.95 -14.25
C ALA A 22 -28.80 -17.26 -13.08
N PRO A 23 -28.29 -17.58 -11.88
CA PRO A 23 -29.14 -17.78 -10.71
C PRO A 23 -29.72 -16.45 -10.21
N LYS A 24 -31.05 -16.40 -10.08
CA LYS A 24 -31.80 -15.27 -9.49
C LYS A 24 -31.43 -15.15 -8.00
N LYS A 25 -30.60 -14.17 -7.63
CA LYS A 25 -30.33 -13.81 -6.24
C LYS A 25 -31.57 -13.13 -5.65
N GLN A 26 -32.32 -13.86 -4.82
CA GLN A 26 -33.32 -13.25 -3.94
C GLN A 26 -32.61 -12.35 -2.92
N ALA A 27 -33.00 -11.08 -2.90
CA ALA A 27 -32.45 -10.09 -1.99
C ALA A 27 -32.92 -10.40 -0.55
N ALA A 28 -32.06 -11.00 0.26
CA ALA A 28 -32.26 -11.06 1.69
C ALA A 28 -32.22 -9.62 2.25
N ARG A 29 -33.39 -9.12 2.67
CA ARG A 29 -33.56 -7.84 3.37
C ARG A 29 -32.76 -7.88 4.67
N ARG A 30 -31.53 -7.39 4.65
CA ARG A 30 -30.74 -7.15 5.87
C ARG A 30 -31.46 -6.06 6.67
N GLN A 31 -32.07 -6.44 7.79
CA GLN A 31 -32.44 -5.48 8.81
C GLN A 31 -31.15 -4.86 9.34
N SER A 32 -30.88 -3.61 8.98
CA SER A 32 -29.81 -2.84 9.59
C SER A 32 -30.15 -2.65 11.06
N SER A 33 -29.53 -3.44 11.94
CA SER A 33 -29.52 -3.10 13.36
C SER A 33 -28.81 -1.76 13.49
N LYS A 34 -29.56 -0.74 13.96
CA LYS A 34 -29.02 0.59 14.23
C LYS A 34 -27.81 0.42 15.18
N PRO A 35 -26.69 1.15 14.95
CA PRO A 35 -25.53 1.04 15.83
C PRO A 35 -25.97 1.36 17.25
N ARG A 36 -25.67 0.45 18.19
CA ARG A 36 -25.89 0.70 19.62
C ARG A 36 -25.05 1.92 19.98
N ARG A 37 -25.69 3.03 20.33
CA ARG A 37 -24.99 4.17 20.92
C ARG A 37 -24.37 3.66 22.22
N ILE A 38 -23.05 3.55 22.26
CA ILE A 38 -22.34 3.35 23.51
C ILE A 38 -22.62 4.57 24.39
N SER A 39 -23.14 4.35 25.62
CA SER A 39 -23.33 5.43 26.60
C SER A 39 -21.97 6.08 26.88
N MET A 40 -21.96 7.39 27.16
CA MET A 40 -20.75 8.11 27.56
C MET A 40 -20.07 7.44 28.77
N GLU A 41 -20.85 6.84 29.67
CA GLU A 41 -20.35 6.08 30.82
C GLU A 41 -19.69 4.76 30.40
N GLY A 42 -20.20 4.13 29.34
CA GLY A 42 -19.60 2.91 28.77
C GLY A 42 -18.26 3.20 28.10
N LEU A 43 -18.15 4.36 27.44
CA LEU A 43 -16.88 4.83 26.88
C LEU A 43 -15.88 5.18 27.99
N GLN A 44 -16.31 5.91 29.01
CA GLN A 44 -15.45 6.23 30.17
C GLN A 44 -14.96 4.98 30.89
N ARG A 45 -15.82 3.96 31.06
CA ARG A 45 -15.42 2.67 31.65
C ARG A 45 -14.36 1.97 30.81
N ALA A 46 -14.55 1.87 29.50
CA ALA A 46 -13.56 1.28 28.60
C ALA A 46 -12.23 2.04 28.61
N MET A 47 -12.27 3.38 28.69
CA MET A 47 -11.07 4.20 28.81
C MET A 47 -10.34 3.96 30.14
N SER A 48 -11.06 3.80 31.25
CA SER A 48 -10.47 3.45 32.54
C SER A 48 -9.86 2.04 32.55
N ASP A 49 -10.52 1.05 31.94
CA ASP A 49 -10.01 -0.33 31.87
C ASP A 49 -8.71 -0.40 31.06
N LEU A 50 -8.66 0.26 29.90
CA LEU A 50 -7.45 0.36 29.07
C LEU A 50 -6.32 1.11 29.79
N ALA A 51 -6.63 2.17 30.54
CA ALA A 51 -5.63 2.90 31.32
C ALA A 51 -5.02 2.04 32.44
N LEU A 52 -5.82 1.17 33.07
CA LEU A 52 -5.34 0.23 34.09
C LEU A 52 -4.46 -0.87 33.49
N GLU A 53 -4.81 -1.40 32.32
CA GLU A 53 -3.96 -2.38 31.62
C GLU A 53 -2.61 -1.77 31.21
N LEU A 54 -2.60 -0.57 30.62
CA LEU A 54 -1.37 0.13 30.29
C LEU A 54 -0.51 0.43 31.52
N SER A 55 -1.13 0.76 32.66
CA SER A 55 -0.42 0.98 33.92
C SER A 55 0.19 -0.32 34.48
N ARG A 56 -0.52 -1.45 34.34
CA ARG A 56 -0.02 -2.78 34.72
C ARG A 56 1.13 -3.23 33.81
N ASP A 57 1.02 -3.03 32.51
CA ASP A 57 2.08 -3.34 31.54
C ASP A 57 3.31 -2.45 31.75
N SER A 58 3.11 -1.17 32.10
CA SER A 58 4.20 -0.26 32.46
C SER A 58 4.89 -0.70 33.75
N LYS A 59 4.14 -1.15 34.76
CA LYS A 59 4.71 -1.72 36.00
C LYS A 59 5.42 -3.06 35.75
N LYS A 60 4.91 -3.90 34.85
CA LYS A 60 5.54 -5.17 34.46
C LYS A 60 6.85 -4.95 33.70
N LYS A 61 6.90 -3.92 32.84
CA LYS A 61 8.14 -3.47 32.18
C LYS A 61 9.13 -2.84 33.16
N ALA A 62 8.67 -2.08 34.15
CA ALA A 62 9.54 -1.54 35.21
C ALA A 62 10.11 -2.64 36.12
N ALA A 63 9.32 -3.68 36.44
CA ALA A 63 9.79 -4.83 37.21
C ALA A 63 10.82 -5.69 36.42
N ALA A 64 10.65 -5.83 35.10
CA ALA A 64 11.65 -6.46 34.24
C ALA A 64 12.94 -5.63 34.12
N ALA A 65 12.84 -4.30 34.07
CA ALA A 65 14.00 -3.41 34.04
C ALA A 65 14.78 -3.36 35.38
N ALA A 66 14.13 -3.62 36.51
CA ALA A 66 14.79 -3.72 37.82
C ALA A 66 15.57 -5.04 38.01
N ALA A 67 15.29 -6.08 37.22
CA ALA A 67 16.06 -7.33 37.21
C ALA A 67 17.31 -7.24 36.31
N ASP A 68 17.41 -6.24 35.43
CA ASP A 68 18.51 -6.07 34.46
C ASP A 68 19.57 -5.02 34.90
N ALA A 69 19.61 -4.70 36.20
CA ALA A 69 20.57 -3.75 36.80
C ALA A 69 21.60 -4.42 37.74
N ALA A 70 21.77 -5.74 37.66
CA ALA A 70 22.76 -6.51 38.44
C ALA A 70 23.50 -7.54 37.59
N ALA A 71 24.07 -7.14 36.45
CA ALA A 71 25.02 -7.95 35.69
C ALA A 71 26.01 -7.07 34.89
N LYS A 72 26.76 -6.23 35.58
CA LYS A 72 28.03 -5.69 35.06
C LYS A 72 29.15 -6.00 36.06
N GLN A 73 29.57 -7.26 36.09
CA GLN A 73 30.90 -7.62 36.58
C GLN A 73 31.38 -8.89 35.88
N GLN A 74 32.40 -8.65 35.04
CA GLN A 74 33.42 -9.57 34.54
C GLN A 74 33.29 -11.04 34.96
N GLN A 75 33.09 -11.92 33.97
CA GLN A 75 33.66 -13.25 34.05
C GLN A 75 34.15 -13.68 32.68
N GLN A 76 35.48 -13.57 32.50
CA GLN A 76 36.23 -14.44 31.62
C GLN A 76 35.85 -15.88 31.96
N VAL A 77 35.43 -16.64 30.96
CA VAL A 77 35.26 -18.09 31.05
C VAL A 77 36.27 -18.73 30.09
N PRO A 78 36.94 -19.83 30.50
CA PRO A 78 38.15 -20.33 29.87
C PRO A 78 37.88 -20.96 28.52
N GLU A 79 38.91 -20.94 27.68
CA GLU A 79 39.02 -21.67 26.42
C GLU A 79 38.76 -23.17 26.64
N LEU A 80 37.78 -23.72 25.91
CA LEU A 80 37.62 -25.16 25.71
C LEU A 80 37.58 -25.43 24.20
N PRO A 81 38.35 -26.41 23.68
CA PRO A 81 38.50 -26.63 22.25
C PRO A 81 37.45 -27.60 21.68
N ALA A 82 37.23 -27.47 20.37
CA ALA A 82 36.43 -28.31 19.46
C ALA A 82 34.92 -28.30 19.72
N ILE A 83 34.06 -27.89 18.78
CA ILE A 83 33.88 -28.49 17.44
C ILE A 83 33.80 -27.38 16.37
N ALA A 84 34.58 -27.51 15.31
CA ALA A 84 34.45 -26.70 14.10
C ALA A 84 33.12 -27.01 13.38
N GLU A 85 32.65 -26.06 12.57
CA GLU A 85 31.60 -26.26 11.54
C GLU A 85 30.13 -26.20 12.00
N GLN A 86 29.67 -25.05 12.46
CA GLN A 86 28.42 -24.49 11.92
C GLN A 86 28.41 -22.98 12.09
N GLN A 87 28.56 -22.30 10.95
CA GLN A 87 28.60 -20.87 10.74
C GLN A 87 27.62 -20.13 11.68
N GLN A 88 28.15 -19.46 12.70
CA GLN A 88 27.50 -18.28 13.25
C GLN A 88 27.48 -17.25 12.13
N GLN A 89 26.46 -17.32 11.27
CA GLN A 89 26.21 -16.29 10.29
C GLN A 89 26.06 -14.99 11.08
N ALA A 90 26.98 -14.05 10.87
CA ALA A 90 26.92 -12.74 11.50
C ALA A 90 25.66 -12.04 10.99
N GLU A 91 24.59 -12.17 11.75
CA GLU A 91 23.31 -11.50 11.56
C GLU A 91 23.44 -10.09 12.14
N GLU A 92 23.24 -9.10 11.28
CA GLU A 92 23.31 -7.68 11.60
C GLU A 92 21.92 -7.06 11.38
N LEU A 93 21.54 -6.13 12.27
CA LEU A 93 20.33 -5.32 12.08
C LEU A 93 20.66 -4.16 11.12
N ALA A 94 20.16 -4.26 9.89
CA ALA A 94 20.43 -3.28 8.84
C ALA A 94 19.21 -2.39 8.56
N ARG A 95 19.39 -1.08 8.67
CA ARG A 95 18.31 -0.09 8.48
C ARG A 95 18.23 0.38 7.03
N CYS A 96 17.12 0.07 6.35
CA CYS A 96 16.88 0.48 4.96
C CYS A 96 16.93 2.01 4.78
N GLU A 97 17.68 2.47 3.79
CA GLU A 97 17.84 3.90 3.50
C GLU A 97 16.62 4.53 2.82
N CYS A 98 15.77 3.74 2.16
CA CYS A 98 14.54 4.23 1.53
C CYS A 98 13.44 4.47 2.57
N CYS A 99 13.08 3.42 3.31
CA CYS A 99 11.90 3.42 4.17
C CYS A 99 12.23 3.42 5.66
N GLY A 100 13.50 3.28 6.07
CA GLY A 100 13.91 3.33 7.47
C GLY A 100 13.52 2.12 8.31
N MET A 101 12.95 1.07 7.72
CA MET A 101 12.66 -0.20 8.41
C MET A 101 13.96 -0.98 8.63
N GLN A 102 14.03 -1.69 9.75
CA GLN A 102 15.17 -2.53 10.11
C GLN A 102 14.85 -3.98 9.74
N GLU A 103 15.82 -4.66 9.13
CA GLU A 103 15.74 -6.08 8.79
C GLU A 103 16.98 -6.79 9.34
N GLU A 104 16.78 -8.01 9.86
CA GLU A 104 17.86 -8.92 10.25
C GLU A 104 18.46 -9.53 8.99
N CYS A 105 19.76 -9.32 8.77
CA CYS A 105 20.42 -9.70 7.53
C CYS A 105 21.83 -10.22 7.79
N THR A 106 22.25 -11.19 6.97
CA THR A 106 23.66 -11.61 6.99
C THR A 106 24.55 -10.54 6.35
N ALA A 107 25.74 -10.33 6.88
CA ALA A 107 26.70 -9.36 6.33
C ALA A 107 27.00 -9.58 4.82
N GLN A 108 27.02 -10.83 4.37
CA GLN A 108 27.17 -11.17 2.94
C GLN A 108 25.99 -10.69 2.10
N TYR A 109 24.76 -10.80 2.60
CA TYR A 109 23.59 -10.29 1.90
C TYR A 109 23.61 -8.76 1.83
N VAL A 110 23.99 -8.09 2.92
CA VAL A 110 24.15 -6.62 2.95
C VAL A 110 25.11 -6.13 1.86
N ARG A 111 26.27 -6.78 1.72
CA ARG A 111 27.24 -6.46 0.65
C ARG A 111 26.62 -6.60 -0.74
N ARG A 112 26.00 -7.74 -1.05
CA ARG A 112 25.38 -7.99 -2.37
C ARG A 112 24.27 -6.98 -2.70
N VAL A 113 23.52 -6.53 -1.69
CA VAL A 113 22.49 -5.51 -1.90
C VAL A 113 23.15 -4.16 -2.18
N ARG A 114 24.15 -3.75 -1.40
CA ARG A 114 24.87 -2.49 -1.64
C ARG A 114 25.51 -2.45 -3.02
N ASP A 115 26.09 -3.55 -3.49
CA ASP A 115 26.69 -3.64 -4.83
C ASP A 115 25.67 -3.40 -5.95
N ARG A 116 24.40 -3.79 -5.73
CA ARG A 116 23.31 -3.60 -6.72
C ARG A 116 22.67 -2.22 -6.68
N TYR A 117 22.62 -1.58 -5.50
CA TYR A 117 21.86 -0.35 -5.29
C TYR A 117 22.78 0.82 -4.94
N CYS A 118 23.82 1.02 -5.75
CA CYS A 118 24.69 2.21 -5.67
C CYS A 118 25.31 2.42 -4.27
N GLY A 119 25.72 1.34 -3.62
CA GLY A 119 26.32 1.35 -2.28
C GLY A 119 25.31 1.44 -1.13
N ARG A 120 24.00 1.53 -1.42
CA ARG A 120 22.95 1.74 -0.43
C ARG A 120 22.34 0.44 0.05
N TRP A 121 22.05 0.37 1.34
CA TRP A 121 21.27 -0.75 1.88
C TRP A 121 19.77 -0.49 1.71
N VAL A 122 19.08 -1.41 1.04
CA VAL A 122 17.64 -1.38 0.82
C VAL A 122 17.00 -2.69 1.28
N CYS A 123 15.87 -2.58 1.95
CA CYS A 123 15.10 -3.75 2.39
C CYS A 123 14.53 -4.54 1.22
N GLY A 124 14.15 -5.81 1.46
CA GLY A 124 13.63 -6.69 0.42
C GLY A 124 12.42 -6.12 -0.35
N LEU A 125 11.53 -5.41 0.34
CA LEU A 125 10.36 -4.77 -0.27
C LEU A 125 10.72 -3.58 -1.16
N CYS A 126 11.65 -2.73 -0.72
CA CYS A 126 12.11 -1.60 -1.51
C CYS A 126 12.94 -2.07 -2.71
N ALA A 127 13.75 -3.11 -2.55
CA ALA A 127 14.48 -3.77 -3.64
C ALA A 127 13.53 -4.25 -4.75
N ALA A 128 12.45 -4.96 -4.38
CA ALA A 128 11.45 -5.41 -5.34
C ALA A 128 10.77 -4.23 -6.07
N ALA A 129 10.46 -3.15 -5.36
CA ALA A 129 9.86 -1.96 -5.96
C ALA A 129 10.79 -1.25 -6.95
N VAL A 130 12.07 -1.06 -6.59
CA VAL A 130 13.07 -0.44 -7.47
C VAL A 130 13.27 -1.28 -8.73
N ASN A 131 13.42 -2.60 -8.60
CA ASN A 131 13.58 -3.48 -9.76
C ASN A 131 12.36 -3.43 -10.68
N ALA A 132 11.14 -3.45 -10.12
CA ALA A 132 9.93 -3.32 -10.92
C ALA A 132 9.83 -1.95 -11.63
N GLU A 133 10.33 -0.87 -11.03
CA GLU A 133 10.41 0.45 -11.67
C GLU A 133 11.44 0.48 -12.80
N ALA A 134 12.62 -0.11 -12.58
CA ALA A 134 13.67 -0.22 -13.59
C ALA A 134 13.23 -1.08 -14.78
N GLU A 135 12.64 -2.25 -14.53
CA GLU A 135 12.09 -3.15 -15.55
C GLU A 135 10.99 -2.47 -16.37
N ARG A 136 10.07 -1.75 -15.72
CA ARG A 136 9.01 -1.00 -16.42
C ARG A 136 9.59 0.09 -17.31
N ALA A 137 10.64 0.78 -16.86
CA ALA A 137 11.29 1.82 -17.65
C ALA A 137 12.03 1.23 -18.85
N ALA A 138 12.73 0.11 -18.66
CA ALA A 138 13.39 -0.62 -19.75
C ALA A 138 12.37 -1.12 -20.79
N ALA A 139 11.24 -1.68 -20.34
CA ALA A 139 10.16 -2.14 -21.23
C ALA A 139 9.51 -1.00 -22.04
N ALA A 140 9.50 0.22 -21.51
CA ALA A 140 8.99 1.41 -22.19
C ALA A 140 10.00 2.04 -23.17
N GLY A 141 11.13 1.36 -23.45
CA GLY A 141 12.21 1.88 -24.30
C GLY A 141 13.03 3.00 -23.65
N GLY A 142 12.88 3.20 -22.34
CA GLY A 142 13.63 4.21 -21.59
C GLY A 142 14.98 3.68 -21.12
N THR A 143 15.99 4.55 -21.10
CA THR A 143 17.34 4.26 -20.59
C THR A 143 17.48 4.60 -19.10
N ARG A 144 16.45 4.34 -18.29
CA ARG A 144 16.56 4.60 -16.84
C ARG A 144 17.46 3.56 -16.20
N THR A 145 18.46 4.04 -15.46
CA THR A 145 19.37 3.20 -14.71
C THR A 145 18.72 2.71 -13.41
N VAL A 146 19.32 1.70 -12.76
CA VAL A 146 18.91 1.26 -11.42
C VAL A 146 19.03 2.42 -10.41
N GLU A 147 19.99 3.31 -10.60
CA GLU A 147 20.17 4.52 -9.78
C GLU A 147 18.98 5.48 -9.93
N ASP A 148 18.51 5.72 -11.15
CA ASP A 148 17.34 6.57 -11.41
C ASP A 148 16.07 5.99 -10.77
N ALA A 149 15.88 4.67 -10.89
CA ALA A 149 14.77 3.97 -10.26
C ALA A 149 14.85 4.05 -8.73
N LEU A 150 16.05 3.87 -8.17
CA LEU A 150 16.30 4.00 -6.74
C LEU A 150 16.00 5.42 -6.25
N ALA A 151 16.45 6.45 -6.95
CA ALA A 151 16.20 7.85 -6.62
C ALA A 151 14.70 8.20 -6.67
N ALA A 152 13.98 7.72 -7.69
CA ALA A 152 12.54 7.89 -7.81
C ALA A 152 11.80 7.23 -6.63
N HIS A 153 12.17 5.99 -6.31
CA HIS A 153 11.61 5.26 -5.18
C HIS A 153 11.88 5.95 -3.84
N MET A 154 13.11 6.42 -3.62
CA MET A 154 13.48 7.18 -2.42
C MET A 154 12.64 8.46 -2.26
N ALA A 155 12.33 9.17 -3.35
CA ALA A 155 11.45 10.33 -3.29
C ALA A 155 10.01 9.95 -2.88
N VAL A 156 9.51 8.79 -3.32
CA VAL A 156 8.21 8.25 -2.89
C VAL A 156 8.25 7.87 -1.41
N CYS A 157 9.25 7.10 -0.98
CA CYS A 157 9.40 6.70 0.42
C CYS A 157 9.62 7.90 1.35
N GLY A 158 10.38 8.92 0.91
CA GLY A 158 10.59 10.14 1.68
C GLY A 158 9.31 10.92 1.92
N ARG A 159 8.46 11.06 0.89
CA ARG A 159 7.12 11.66 1.04
C ARG A 159 6.23 10.83 1.96
N PHE A 160 6.22 9.50 1.77
CA PHE A 160 5.44 8.59 2.60
C PHE A 160 5.87 8.63 4.07
N ASN A 161 7.18 8.65 4.35
CA ASN A 161 7.69 8.70 5.71
C ASN A 161 7.38 10.03 6.39
N ARG A 162 7.44 11.14 5.65
CA ARG A 162 7.14 12.48 6.20
C ARG A 162 5.65 12.68 6.45
N VAL A 163 4.80 12.27 5.51
CA VAL A 163 3.37 12.58 5.54
C VAL A 163 2.52 11.36 5.85
N GLY A 164 2.75 10.26 5.14
CA GLY A 164 1.90 9.06 5.25
C GLY A 164 2.05 8.25 6.53
N ARG A 165 3.26 8.10 7.06
CA ARG A 165 3.46 7.45 8.36
C ARG A 165 3.01 8.32 9.53
N ALA A 166 3.33 9.61 9.47
CA ALA A 166 2.99 10.55 10.53
C ALA A 166 1.48 10.88 10.55
N ASN A 167 0.84 10.95 9.38
CA ASN A 167 -0.57 11.29 9.26
C ASN A 167 -1.26 10.49 8.11
N PRO A 168 -1.68 9.25 8.38
CA PRO A 168 -2.33 8.40 7.38
C PRO A 168 -3.65 8.98 6.87
N VAL A 169 -4.36 9.77 7.69
CA VAL A 169 -5.62 10.42 7.32
C VAL A 169 -5.39 11.52 6.27
N LEU A 170 -4.31 12.32 6.41
CA LEU A 170 -3.95 13.31 5.38
C LEU A 170 -3.64 12.64 4.04
N MET A 171 -2.87 11.55 4.02
CA MET A 171 -2.64 10.81 2.75
C MET A 171 -3.93 10.26 2.15
N GLN A 172 -4.82 9.71 2.97
CA GLN A 172 -6.10 9.20 2.49
C GLN A 172 -6.97 10.32 1.89
N THR A 173 -7.07 11.45 2.58
CA THR A 173 -7.86 12.61 2.10
C THR A 173 -7.24 13.24 0.86
N GLU A 174 -5.91 13.29 0.73
CA GLU A 174 -5.22 13.70 -0.50
C GLU A 174 -5.51 12.75 -1.66
N ALA A 175 -5.48 11.44 -1.43
CA ALA A 175 -5.84 10.44 -2.44
C ALA A 175 -7.31 10.59 -2.88
N MET A 176 -8.24 10.77 -1.94
CA MET A 176 -9.65 11.04 -2.24
C MET A 176 -9.82 12.32 -3.07
N ARG A 177 -9.14 13.39 -2.68
CA ARG A 177 -9.12 14.67 -3.38
C ARG A 177 -8.61 14.51 -4.81
N GLU A 178 -7.55 13.73 -5.01
CA GLU A 178 -6.98 13.47 -6.34
C GLU A 178 -7.92 12.67 -7.23
N ILE A 179 -8.59 11.64 -6.69
CA ILE A 179 -9.61 10.88 -7.42
C ILE A 179 -10.75 11.79 -7.89
N LEU A 180 -11.25 12.66 -7.00
CA LEU A 180 -12.31 13.61 -7.34
C LEU A 180 -11.85 14.61 -8.42
N ARG A 181 -10.62 15.15 -8.30
CA ARG A 181 -10.06 16.06 -9.32
C ARG A 181 -9.93 15.41 -10.68
N LYS A 182 -9.42 14.18 -10.75
CA LYS A 182 -9.29 13.43 -12.01
C LYS A 182 -10.65 13.19 -12.65
N ARG A 183 -11.67 12.81 -11.87
CA ARG A 183 -13.05 12.64 -12.36
C ARG A 183 -13.67 13.93 -12.89
N CYS A 184 -13.42 15.08 -12.23
CA CYS A 184 -13.92 16.36 -12.72
C CYS A 184 -13.25 16.79 -14.03
N ARG A 185 -11.96 16.49 -14.23
CA ARG A 185 -11.23 16.80 -15.47
C ARG A 185 -11.64 15.90 -16.65
N SER A 186 -11.90 14.62 -16.40
CA SER A 186 -12.37 13.69 -17.43
C SER A 186 -13.85 13.88 -17.83
N ASN A 187 -14.62 14.63 -17.04
CA ASN A 187 -16.04 14.90 -17.28
C ASN A 187 -16.30 16.34 -17.76
N SER A 188 -15.31 17.01 -18.35
CA SER A 188 -15.51 18.29 -19.03
C SER A 188 -15.81 18.02 -20.51
N PRO A 189 -17.06 18.18 -21.00
CA PRO A 189 -17.35 18.19 -22.42
C PRO A 189 -17.00 19.58 -22.97
N ARG A 190 -15.71 19.89 -23.08
CA ARG A 190 -15.22 21.13 -23.68
C ARG A 190 -13.93 20.84 -24.45
N ASP A 191 -14.04 20.13 -25.56
CA ASP A 191 -13.23 20.36 -26.79
C ASP A 191 -13.47 19.31 -27.89
N HIS A 192 -14.74 19.09 -28.25
CA HIS A 192 -15.05 18.63 -29.60
C HIS A 192 -15.87 19.74 -30.26
N GLY A 193 -15.26 20.42 -31.23
CA GLY A 193 -15.78 21.61 -31.90
C GLY A 193 -17.14 21.41 -32.55
N GLY A 194 -18.19 21.71 -31.80
CA GLY A 194 -19.56 21.85 -32.28
C GLY A 194 -20.15 23.18 -31.79
N PRO A 195 -21.07 23.81 -32.54
CA PRO A 195 -21.44 25.19 -32.32
C PRO A 195 -22.14 25.38 -30.97
N ALA A 196 -21.56 26.28 -30.17
CA ALA A 196 -22.14 27.10 -29.12
C ALA A 196 -23.58 26.77 -28.67
N GLY A 197 -23.75 25.67 -27.92
CA GLY A 197 -24.86 25.53 -26.99
C GLY A 197 -24.54 26.32 -25.73
N ALA A 198 -24.85 27.61 -25.73
CA ALA A 198 -24.71 28.48 -24.56
C ALA A 198 -25.44 27.86 -23.37
N LEU A 199 -24.72 27.45 -22.33
CA LEU A 199 -25.30 27.38 -20.99
C LEU A 199 -25.62 28.82 -20.60
N ALA A 200 -26.84 29.25 -20.97
CA ALA A 200 -27.43 30.46 -20.47
C ALA A 200 -27.34 30.39 -18.94
N ARG A 201 -26.74 31.43 -18.36
CA ARG A 201 -26.68 31.66 -16.92
C ARG A 201 -28.12 31.58 -16.42
N SER A 202 -28.47 30.52 -15.71
CA SER A 202 -29.78 30.38 -15.09
C SER A 202 -29.95 31.53 -14.11
N SER A 203 -30.67 32.56 -14.55
CA SER A 203 -31.02 33.71 -13.73
C SER A 203 -31.85 33.23 -12.55
N SER A 204 -31.30 33.43 -11.35
CA SER A 204 -31.97 33.52 -10.04
C SER A 204 -33.25 32.69 -9.86
N CYS A 205 -33.13 31.57 -9.15
CA CYS A 205 -34.27 30.99 -8.45
C CYS A 205 -34.65 31.90 -7.26
N ILE A 206 -35.50 32.90 -7.53
CA ILE A 206 -36.24 33.59 -6.47
C ILE A 206 -37.42 32.67 -6.12
N PRO A 207 -37.49 32.08 -4.91
CA PRO A 207 -38.66 31.30 -4.52
C PRO A 207 -39.86 32.24 -4.37
N ALA A 208 -40.95 31.93 -5.07
CA ALA A 208 -42.22 32.66 -4.99
C ALA A 208 -42.92 32.33 -3.66
N ILE A 209 -42.49 32.95 -2.55
CA ILE A 209 -43.08 32.74 -1.21
C ILE A 209 -43.73 34.00 -0.61
N THR A 210 -44.14 34.96 -1.43
CA THR A 210 -44.98 36.09 -0.98
C THR A 210 -46.06 36.42 -2.00
N LYS A 211 -47.07 35.57 -2.06
CA LYS A 211 -48.39 35.95 -2.55
C LYS A 211 -49.36 35.09 -1.78
N ASP A 212 -49.76 35.60 -0.61
CA ASP A 212 -50.96 35.24 0.18
C ASP A 212 -50.78 35.84 1.60
N PHE A 213 -50.76 37.17 1.67
CA PHE A 213 -51.15 37.90 2.87
C PHE A 213 -52.07 39.04 2.40
N ASN A 214 -53.37 38.76 2.42
CA ASN A 214 -54.42 39.76 2.46
C ASN A 214 -55.50 39.24 3.41
#